data_AF-A0A920KRE4-F1
#
_entry.id   AF-A0A920KRE4-F1
#
_cell.length_a   1.000
_cell.length_b   1.000
_cell.length_c   1.000
_cell.angle_alpha   90.00
_cell.angle_beta   90.00
_cell.angle_gamma   90.00
#
_symmetry.space_group_name_H-M   'P 1'
#
loop_
_entity.id
_entity.type
_entity.pdbx_description
1 polymer ?
#
loop_
_entity_poly.entity_id
_entity_poly.type
_entity_poly.pdbx_seq_one_letter_code
_entity_poly.pdbx_strand_id
1 'polypeptide(L)'
;MENNIEKKLDNLLKLQEIDSKIFELKQVRGALPDEIEDLEDELVGYNKRLEKFNDDIENKTKDIEDLKNKTSEAKKLIKKYKDQQMNVRNNREYDAISKEVESQELDTKIFVKKSAENEENIEEIKVKIKETKKLIKETNEVLKSKKADLDVLSGESQDEEKN
;
A
#
# COMPACT_ATOMS: atom_id res chain seq x y z
N MET A 1 59.10 23.31 35.48
CA MET A 1 57.71 23.28 36.01
C MET A 1 56.67 23.49 34.92
N GLU A 2 57.00 24.15 33.79
CA GLU A 2 56.12 24.30 32.61
C GLU A 2 55.62 22.96 32.02
N ASN A 3 56.50 21.95 31.92
CA ASN A 3 56.15 20.61 31.42
C ASN A 3 55.05 19.87 32.21
N ASN A 4 54.66 20.31 33.42
CA ASN A 4 53.58 19.68 34.20
C ASN A 4 52.22 20.32 33.87
N ILE A 5 52.19 21.65 33.70
CA ILE A 5 50.97 22.40 33.38
C ILE A 5 50.52 22.09 31.95
N GLU A 6 51.46 22.07 31.00
CA GLU A 6 51.17 21.76 29.60
C GLU A 6 50.62 20.34 29.42
N LYS A 7 51.21 19.35 30.10
CA LYS A 7 50.69 17.96 30.13
C LYS A 7 49.31 17.85 30.79
N LYS A 8 49.05 18.60 31.86
CA LYS A 8 47.72 18.66 32.48
C LYS A 8 46.69 19.26 31.53
N LEU A 9 47.05 20.30 30.79
CA LEU A 9 46.18 20.94 29.80
C LEU A 9 45.86 19.99 28.64
N ASP A 10 46.87 19.29 28.12
CA ASP A 10 46.70 18.28 27.06
C ASP A 10 45.80 17.11 27.51
N ASN A 11 45.98 16.63 28.74
CA ASN A 11 45.12 15.60 29.32
C ASN A 11 43.68 16.09 29.55
N LEU A 12 43.51 17.36 29.96
CA LEU A 12 42.19 17.96 30.15
C LEU A 12 41.46 18.12 28.81
N LEU A 13 42.16 18.55 27.76
CA LEU A 13 41.62 18.64 26.42
C LEU A 13 41.14 17.28 25.92
N LYS A 14 41.98 16.23 26.06
CA LYS A 14 41.62 14.86 25.71
C LYS A 14 40.39 14.36 26.46
N LEU A 15 40.32 14.64 27.77
CA LEU A 15 39.14 14.29 28.56
C LEU A 15 37.88 14.99 28.03
N GLN A 16 37.97 16.29 27.74
CA GLN A 16 36.85 17.07 27.24
C GLN A 16 36.38 16.63 25.85
N GLU A 17 37.31 16.20 24.98
CA GLU A 17 36.98 15.57 23.69
C GLU A 17 36.26 14.23 23.87
N ILE A 18 36.69 13.41 24.84
CA ILE A 18 36.03 12.14 25.19
C ILE A 18 34.63 12.40 25.74
N ASP A 19 34.48 13.33 26.70
CA ASP A 19 33.18 13.70 27.27
C ASP A 19 32.21 14.22 26.21
N SER A 20 32.71 15.00 25.25
CA SER A 20 31.89 15.51 24.13
C SER A 20 31.39 14.35 23.25
N LYS A 21 32.26 13.37 22.95
CA LYS A 21 31.87 12.16 22.20
C LYS A 21 30.87 11.30 22.97
N ILE A 22 31.05 11.11 24.28
CA ILE A 22 30.10 10.38 25.13
C ILE A 22 28.74 11.07 25.14
N PHE A 23 28.70 12.41 25.17
CA PHE A 23 27.47 13.16 25.12
C PHE A 23 26.74 12.99 23.78
N GLU A 24 27.46 13.06 22.65
CA GLU A 24 26.89 12.78 21.33
C GLU A 24 26.33 11.36 21.23
N LEU A 25 27.06 10.35 21.71
CA LEU A 25 26.59 8.95 21.75
C LEU A 25 25.31 8.79 22.58
N LYS A 26 25.22 9.45 23.75
CA LYS A 26 24.02 9.43 24.59
C LYS A 26 22.82 10.10 23.92
N GLN A 27 23.04 11.19 23.17
CA GLN A 27 21.97 11.81 22.39
C GLN A 27 21.46 10.87 21.30
N VAL A 28 22.37 10.30 20.50
CA VAL A 28 22.01 9.37 19.42
C VAL A 28 21.26 8.16 19.98
N ARG A 29 21.74 7.58 21.08
CA ARG A 29 21.07 6.46 21.77
C ARG A 29 19.67 6.80 22.27
N GLY A 30 19.41 8.07 22.62
CA GLY A 30 18.09 8.53 23.04
C GLY A 30 17.14 8.77 21.86
N ALA A 31 17.64 9.30 20.74
CA ALA A 31 16.83 9.59 19.55
C ALA A 31 16.52 8.37 18.68
N LEU A 32 17.41 7.36 18.69
CA LEU A 32 17.29 6.17 17.86
C LEU A 32 16.06 5.29 18.18
N PRO A 33 15.65 5.09 19.45
CA PRO A 33 14.39 4.43 19.79
C PRO A 33 13.16 5.13 19.21
N ASP A 34 13.08 6.46 19.30
CA ASP A 34 11.96 7.23 18.78
C ASP A 34 11.86 7.08 17.25
N GLU A 35 13.01 7.12 16.55
CA GLU A 35 13.05 6.93 15.10
C GLU A 35 12.68 5.49 14.68
N ILE A 36 12.99 4.49 15.51
CA ILE A 36 12.55 3.11 15.31
C ILE A 36 11.03 3.00 15.44
N GLU A 37 10.45 3.64 16.46
CA GLU A 37 9.00 3.67 16.69
C GLU A 37 8.28 4.34 15.50
N ASP A 38 8.76 5.50 15.05
CA ASP A 38 8.22 6.20 13.89
C ASP A 38 8.20 5.31 12.63
N LEU A 39 9.29 4.58 12.36
CA LEU A 39 9.38 3.67 11.22
C LEU A 39 8.45 2.44 11.36
N GLU A 40 8.24 1.94 12.58
CA GLU A 40 7.28 0.87 12.85
C GLU A 40 5.84 1.33 12.59
N ASP A 41 5.50 2.54 13.02
CA ASP A 41 4.19 3.14 12.76
C ASP A 41 3.95 3.40 11.28
N GLU A 42 4.96 3.87 10.54
CA GLU A 42 4.89 3.99 9.08
C GLU A 42 4.61 2.64 8.40
N LEU A 43 5.30 1.56 8.84
CA LEU A 43 5.05 0.21 8.34
C LEU A 43 3.64 -0.27 8.61
N VAL A 44 3.08 0.01 9.81
CA VAL A 44 1.68 -0.28 10.12
C VAL A 44 0.76 0.46 9.16
N GLY A 45 1.04 1.74 8.88
CA GLY A 45 0.31 2.55 7.91
C GLY A 45 0.33 1.95 6.50
N TYR A 46 1.49 1.54 6.01
CA TYR A 46 1.64 0.92 4.69
C TYR A 46 0.93 -0.44 4.60
N ASN A 47 1.00 -1.25 5.65
CA ASN A 47 0.29 -2.54 5.68
C ASN A 47 -1.23 -2.36 5.66
N LYS A 48 -1.79 -1.41 6.42
CA LYS A 48 -3.22 -1.07 6.37
C LYS A 48 -3.63 -0.57 4.98
N ARG A 49 -2.76 0.18 4.30
CA ARG A 49 -3.00 0.63 2.93
C ARG A 49 -3.03 -0.54 1.94
N LEU A 50 -2.14 -1.52 2.09
CA LEU A 50 -2.16 -2.75 1.29
C LEU A 50 -3.43 -3.57 1.50
N GLU A 51 -3.89 -3.71 2.74
CA GLU A 51 -5.14 -4.40 3.05
C GLU A 51 -6.32 -3.76 2.31
N LYS A 52 -6.48 -2.44 2.42
CA LYS A 52 -7.50 -1.69 1.69
C LYS A 52 -7.43 -1.88 0.18
N PHE A 53 -6.23 -1.88 -0.40
CA PHE A 53 -6.07 -2.11 -1.84
C PHE A 53 -6.49 -3.53 -2.25
N ASN A 54 -6.24 -4.54 -1.41
CA ASN A 54 -6.69 -5.90 -1.69
C ASN A 54 -8.22 -6.01 -1.58
N ASP A 55 -8.83 -5.38 -0.58
CA ASP A 55 -10.29 -5.32 -0.43
C ASP A 55 -10.95 -4.63 -1.64
N ASP A 56 -10.38 -3.52 -2.11
CA ASP A 56 -10.85 -2.80 -3.29
C ASP A 56 -10.79 -3.68 -4.56
N ILE A 57 -9.71 -4.46 -4.72
CA ILE A 57 -9.60 -5.43 -5.83
C ILE A 57 -10.65 -6.52 -5.71
N GLU A 58 -10.88 -7.06 -4.51
CA GLU A 58 -11.87 -8.12 -4.29
C GLU A 58 -13.28 -7.62 -4.62
N ASN A 59 -13.65 -6.43 -4.13
CA ASN A 59 -14.93 -5.81 -4.40
C ASN A 59 -15.15 -5.56 -5.90
N LYS A 60 -14.15 -5.00 -6.59
CA LYS A 60 -14.22 -4.80 -8.05
C LYS A 60 -14.29 -6.11 -8.83
N THR A 61 -13.64 -7.15 -8.34
CA THR A 61 -13.69 -8.49 -8.96
C THR A 61 -15.09 -9.09 -8.84
N LYS A 62 -15.75 -8.95 -7.68
CA LYS A 62 -17.16 -9.33 -7.50
C LYS A 62 -18.08 -8.54 -8.41
N ASP A 63 -17.89 -7.22 -8.51
CA ASP A 63 -18.67 -6.38 -9.44
C ASP A 63 -18.52 -6.82 -10.89
N ILE A 64 -17.31 -7.21 -11.32
CA ILE A 64 -17.05 -7.75 -12.67
C ILE A 64 -17.83 -9.05 -12.89
N GLU A 65 -17.85 -9.95 -11.92
CA GLU A 65 -18.61 -11.20 -12.01
C GLU A 65 -20.12 -10.95 -12.13
N ASP A 66 -20.66 -10.05 -11.32
CA ASP A 66 -22.07 -9.63 -11.38
C ASP A 66 -22.42 -9.00 -12.72
N LEU A 67 -21.55 -8.14 -13.27
CA LEU A 67 -21.74 -7.53 -14.59
C LEU A 67 -21.70 -8.58 -15.72
N LYS A 68 -20.85 -9.61 -15.60
CA LYS A 68 -20.81 -10.75 -16.54
C LYS A 68 -22.10 -11.57 -16.48
N ASN A 69 -22.65 -11.79 -15.28
CA ASN A 69 -23.92 -12.46 -15.10
C ASN A 69 -25.08 -11.67 -15.71
N LYS A 70 -25.18 -10.37 -15.41
CA LYS A 70 -26.16 -9.45 -16.01
C LYS A 70 -26.07 -9.40 -17.54
N THR A 71 -24.86 -9.42 -18.08
CA THR A 71 -24.61 -9.49 -19.53
C THR A 71 -25.17 -10.79 -20.14
N SER A 72 -24.97 -11.92 -19.47
CA SER A 72 -25.50 -13.22 -19.90
C SER A 72 -27.02 -13.25 -19.89
N GLU A 73 -27.64 -12.69 -18.85
CA GLU A 73 -29.10 -12.58 -18.72
C GLU A 73 -29.70 -11.67 -19.79
N ALA A 74 -29.14 -10.47 -20.01
CA ALA A 74 -29.58 -9.56 -21.07
C ALA A 74 -29.51 -10.23 -22.45
N LYS A 75 -28.45 -10.99 -22.74
CA LYS A 75 -28.33 -11.76 -24.00
C LYS A 75 -29.42 -12.84 -24.15
N LYS A 76 -29.82 -13.50 -23.06
CA LYS A 76 -30.95 -14.46 -23.08
C LYS A 76 -32.27 -13.75 -23.37
N LEU A 77 -32.50 -12.58 -22.76
CA LEU A 77 -33.69 -11.76 -23.01
C LEU A 77 -33.75 -11.27 -24.45
N ILE A 78 -32.63 -10.77 -25.00
CA ILE A 78 -32.53 -10.38 -26.41
C ILE A 78 -32.98 -11.52 -27.32
N LYS A 79 -32.47 -12.74 -27.09
CA LYS A 79 -32.84 -13.91 -27.90
C LYS A 79 -34.36 -14.18 -27.79
N LYS A 80 -34.90 -14.21 -26.58
CA LYS A 80 -36.33 -14.42 -26.34
C LYS A 80 -37.20 -13.37 -27.04
N TYR A 81 -36.82 -12.10 -26.96
CA TYR A 81 -37.57 -11.01 -27.59
C TYR A 81 -37.46 -11.04 -29.11
N LYS A 82 -36.31 -11.40 -29.67
CA LYS A 82 -36.16 -11.62 -31.13
C LYS A 82 -37.03 -12.77 -31.62
N ASP A 83 -37.13 -13.87 -30.88
CA ASP A 83 -38.01 -14.99 -31.22
C ASP A 83 -39.50 -14.59 -31.15
N GLN A 84 -39.89 -13.77 -30.17
CA GLN A 84 -41.24 -13.22 -30.07
C GLN A 84 -41.55 -12.28 -31.23
N GLN A 85 -40.60 -11.41 -31.60
CA GLN A 85 -40.74 -10.44 -32.69
C GLN A 85 -41.09 -11.09 -34.03
N MET A 86 -40.55 -12.28 -34.32
CA MET A 86 -40.85 -13.05 -35.55
C MET A 86 -42.30 -13.53 -35.65
N ASN A 87 -43.00 -13.65 -34.51
CA ASN A 87 -44.37 -14.18 -34.45
C ASN A 87 -45.44 -13.08 -34.37
N VAL A 88 -45.04 -11.81 -34.33
CA VAL A 88 -45.94 -10.67 -34.12
C VAL A 88 -46.52 -10.21 -35.45
N ARG A 89 -47.86 -10.12 -35.51
CA ARG A 89 -48.61 -9.66 -36.70
C ARG A 89 -49.12 -8.22 -36.57
N ASN A 90 -48.99 -7.62 -35.39
CA ASN A 90 -49.43 -6.26 -35.08
C ASN A 90 -48.23 -5.31 -35.04
N ASN A 91 -48.22 -4.31 -35.92
CA ASN A 91 -47.12 -3.33 -36.00
C ASN A 91 -46.83 -2.63 -34.66
N ARG A 92 -47.85 -2.34 -33.84
CA ARG A 92 -47.65 -1.69 -32.54
C ARG A 92 -46.91 -2.58 -31.54
N GLU A 93 -47.23 -3.87 -31.53
CA GLU A 93 -46.55 -4.87 -30.69
C GLU A 93 -45.13 -5.13 -31.18
N TYR A 94 -44.94 -5.13 -32.50
CA TYR A 94 -43.64 -5.27 -33.13
C TYR A 94 -42.70 -4.14 -32.72
N ASP A 95 -43.17 -2.89 -32.80
CA ASP A 95 -42.40 -1.71 -32.40
C ASP A 95 -42.06 -1.74 -30.91
N ALA A 96 -42.99 -2.20 -30.05
CA ALA A 96 -42.76 -2.32 -28.62
C ALA A 96 -41.65 -3.34 -28.30
N ILE A 97 -41.70 -4.53 -28.92
CA ILE A 97 -40.68 -5.57 -28.74
C ILE A 97 -39.33 -5.12 -29.33
N SER A 98 -39.35 -4.39 -30.44
CA SER A 98 -38.12 -3.84 -31.06
C SER A 98 -37.39 -2.90 -30.10
N LYS A 99 -38.12 -2.02 -29.41
CA LYS A 99 -37.54 -1.12 -28.40
C LYS A 99 -36.99 -1.88 -27.20
N GLU A 100 -37.66 -2.95 -26.78
CA GLU A 100 -37.17 -3.78 -25.68
C GLU A 100 -35.86 -4.49 -26.06
N VAL A 101 -35.75 -5.03 -27.29
CA VAL A 101 -34.50 -5.59 -27.82
C VAL A 101 -33.38 -4.54 -27.81
N GLU A 102 -33.66 -3.33 -28.32
CA GLU A 102 -32.69 -2.23 -28.35
C GLU A 102 -32.24 -1.85 -26.94
N SER A 103 -33.16 -1.77 -25.97
CA SER A 103 -32.84 -1.51 -24.56
C SER A 103 -31.88 -2.54 -23.99
N GLN A 104 -32.17 -3.84 -24.19
CA GLN A 104 -31.30 -4.91 -23.70
C GLN A 104 -29.92 -4.94 -24.39
N GLU A 105 -29.86 -4.55 -25.67
CA GLU A 105 -28.60 -4.39 -26.41
C GLU A 105 -27.76 -3.22 -25.88
N LEU A 106 -28.41 -2.10 -25.50
CA LEU A 106 -27.74 -0.98 -24.83
C LEU A 106 -27.23 -1.37 -23.44
N ASP A 107 -28.04 -2.05 -22.64
CA ASP A 107 -27.64 -2.53 -21.31
C ASP A 107 -26.42 -3.45 -21.39
N THR A 108 -26.42 -4.37 -22.36
CA THR A 108 -25.26 -5.24 -22.63
C THR A 108 -23.98 -4.43 -22.89
N LYS A 109 -24.05 -3.36 -23.69
CA LYS A 109 -22.89 -2.48 -23.96
C LYS A 109 -22.43 -1.77 -22.69
N ILE A 110 -23.37 -1.29 -21.88
CA ILE A 110 -23.07 -0.60 -20.61
C ILE A 110 -22.38 -1.56 -19.64
N PHE A 111 -22.89 -2.79 -19.48
CA PHE A 111 -22.29 -3.77 -18.57
C PHE A 111 -20.88 -4.18 -19.00
N VAL A 112 -20.67 -4.41 -20.29
CA VAL A 112 -19.34 -4.71 -20.84
C VAL A 112 -18.39 -3.54 -20.60
N LYS A 113 -18.83 -2.30 -20.85
CA LYS A 113 -18.00 -1.11 -20.61
C LYS A 113 -17.62 -0.98 -19.13
N LYS A 114 -18.58 -1.09 -18.21
CA LYS A 114 -18.32 -1.05 -16.76
C LYS A 114 -17.39 -2.16 -16.30
N SER A 115 -17.51 -3.36 -16.86
CA SER A 115 -16.59 -4.47 -16.58
C SER A 115 -15.17 -4.12 -16.98
N ALA A 116 -14.97 -3.56 -18.18
CA ALA A 116 -13.65 -3.15 -18.66
C ALA A 116 -13.06 -2.00 -17.81
N GLU A 117 -13.87 -1.00 -17.44
CA GLU A 117 -13.45 0.08 -16.54
C GLU A 117 -13.02 -0.46 -15.16
N ASN A 118 -13.71 -1.47 -14.63
CA ASN A 118 -13.30 -2.12 -13.38
C ASN A 118 -12.01 -2.94 -13.53
N GLU A 119 -11.79 -3.61 -14.67
CA GLU A 119 -10.55 -4.32 -14.96
C GLU A 119 -9.35 -3.36 -15.04
N GLU A 120 -9.51 -2.19 -15.69
CA GLU A 120 -8.48 -1.14 -15.75
C GLU A 120 -8.15 -0.60 -14.34
N ASN A 121 -9.17 -0.28 -13.54
CA ASN A 121 -8.99 0.16 -12.16
C ASN A 121 -8.23 -0.86 -11.31
N ILE A 122 -8.48 -2.17 -11.50
CA ILE A 122 -7.74 -3.23 -10.79
C ILE A 122 -6.26 -3.18 -11.16
N GLU A 123 -5.91 -2.98 -12.44
CA GLU A 123 -4.51 -2.88 -12.87
C GLU A 123 -3.83 -1.65 -12.28
N GLU A 124 -4.51 -0.50 -12.20
CA GLU A 124 -3.97 0.69 -11.51
C GLU A 124 -3.71 0.42 -10.02
N ILE A 125 -4.63 -0.25 -9.33
CA ILE A 125 -4.46 -0.60 -7.91
C ILE A 125 -3.28 -1.58 -7.75
N LYS A 126 -3.12 -2.54 -8.65
CA LYS A 126 -1.95 -3.46 -8.64
C LYS A 126 -0.62 -2.71 -8.80
N VAL A 127 -0.56 -1.65 -9.60
CA VAL A 127 0.63 -0.79 -9.67
C VAL A 127 0.90 -0.13 -8.32
N LYS A 128 -0.11 0.48 -7.69
CA LYS A 128 0.01 1.11 -6.35
C LYS A 128 0.43 0.10 -5.28
N ILE A 129 -0.05 -1.14 -5.35
CA ILE A 129 0.38 -2.24 -4.46
C ILE A 129 1.87 -2.53 -4.64
N LYS A 130 2.37 -2.61 -5.88
CA LYS A 130 3.80 -2.86 -6.15
C LYS A 130 4.67 -1.75 -5.57
N GLU A 131 4.28 -0.49 -5.77
CA GLU A 131 4.97 0.67 -5.20
C GLU A 131 4.97 0.65 -3.66
N THR A 132 3.82 0.38 -3.04
CA THR A 132 3.70 0.30 -1.58
C THR A 132 4.54 -0.84 -1.01
N LYS A 133 4.56 -2.01 -1.67
CA LYS A 133 5.42 -3.14 -1.27
C LYS A 133 6.91 -2.80 -1.36
N LYS A 134 7.31 -2.00 -2.35
CA LYS A 134 8.69 -1.51 -2.47
C LYS A 134 9.04 -0.61 -1.28
N LEU A 135 8.18 0.35 -0.93
CA LEU A 135 8.37 1.22 0.24
C LEU A 135 8.48 0.40 1.53
N ILE A 136 7.57 -0.55 1.76
CA ILE A 136 7.63 -1.46 2.92
C ILE A 136 8.98 -2.18 3.00
N LYS A 137 9.51 -2.66 1.87
CA LYS A 137 10.79 -3.35 1.84
C LYS A 137 11.94 -2.40 2.23
N GLU A 138 11.97 -1.21 1.65
CA GLU A 138 12.99 -0.18 1.94
C GLU A 138 12.93 0.24 3.41
N THR A 139 11.75 0.53 3.94
CA THR A 139 11.55 0.88 5.37
C THR A 139 11.97 -0.27 6.30
N ASN A 140 11.69 -1.53 5.96
CA ASN A 140 12.14 -2.68 6.75
C ASN A 140 13.67 -2.84 6.76
N GLU A 141 14.34 -2.56 5.64
CA GLU A 141 15.80 -2.60 5.55
C GLU A 141 16.42 -1.52 6.45
N VAL A 142 15.87 -0.29 6.43
CA VAL A 142 16.28 0.81 7.31
C VAL A 142 16.03 0.47 8.77
N LEU A 143 14.83 0.00 9.11
CA LEU A 143 14.46 -0.40 10.47
C LEU A 143 15.40 -1.47 11.02
N LYS A 144 15.74 -2.47 10.21
CA LYS A 144 16.67 -3.53 10.61
C LYS A 144 18.07 -2.99 10.89
N SER A 145 18.57 -2.05 10.07
CA SER A 145 19.86 -1.40 10.31
C SER A 145 19.84 -0.63 11.64
N LYS A 146 18.83 0.22 11.86
CA LYS A 146 18.73 1.03 13.08
C LYS A 146 18.60 0.21 14.35
N LYS A 147 17.85 -0.90 14.30
CA LYS A 147 17.78 -1.85 15.42
C LYS A 147 19.14 -2.48 15.72
N ALA A 148 19.88 -2.87 14.69
CA ALA A 148 21.24 -3.40 14.88
C ALA A 148 22.19 -2.34 15.47
N ASP A 149 22.10 -1.10 15.02
CA ASP A 149 22.88 0.01 15.57
C ASP A 149 22.54 0.26 17.05
N LEU A 150 21.25 0.22 17.40
CA LEU A 150 20.80 0.37 18.79
C LEU A 150 21.30 -0.77 19.69
N ASP A 151 21.29 -2.02 19.19
CA ASP A 151 21.78 -3.19 19.91
C ASP A 151 23.28 -3.10 20.18
N VAL A 152 24.07 -2.66 19.19
CA VAL A 152 25.52 -2.45 19.35
C VAL A 152 25.80 -1.36 20.39
N LEU A 153 25.15 -0.19 20.28
CA LEU A 153 25.32 0.91 21.22
C LEU A 153 24.91 0.55 22.65
N SER A 154 23.87 -0.27 22.80
CA SER A 154 23.40 -0.76 24.10
C SER A 154 24.32 -1.82 24.69
N GLY A 155 24.86 -2.72 23.87
CA GLY A 155 25.82 -3.74 24.26
C GLY A 155 27.16 -3.15 24.71
N GLU A 156 27.72 -2.21 23.94
CA GLU A 156 28.97 -1.52 24.30
C GLU A 156 28.85 -0.76 25.63
N SER A 157 27.70 -0.15 25.90
CA SER A 157 27.44 0.55 27.18
C SER A 157 27.42 -0.39 28.40
N GLN A 158 26.93 -1.62 28.24
CA GLN A 158 26.86 -2.59 29.35
C GLN A 158 28.22 -3.18 29.72
N ASP A 159 29.13 -3.28 28.76
CA ASP A 159 30.49 -3.76 29.00
C ASP A 159 31.39 -2.67 29.60
N GLU A 160 31.10 -1.38 29.35
CA GLU A 160 31.76 -0.27 30.02
C GLU A 160 31.30 -0.06 31.48
N GLU A 161 30.01 -0.28 31.81
CA GLU A 161 29.52 -0.15 33.20
C GLU A 161 29.92 -1.30 34.13
N LYS A 162 30.40 -2.41 33.58
CA LYS A 162 30.88 -3.58 34.35
C LYS A 162 32.39 -3.54 34.65
N ASN A 163 33.14 -2.62 34.06
CA ASN A 163 34.57 -2.41 34.29
C ASN A 163 34.83 -1.16 35.13
#